data_AF-A0A842WYU9-F1
#
_entry.id   AF-A0A842WYU9-F1
#
_cell.length_a   1.000
_cell.length_b   1.000
_cell.length_c   1.000
_cell.angle_alpha   90.00
_cell.angle_beta   90.00
_cell.angle_gamma   90.00
#
_symmetry.space_group_name_H-M   'P 1'
#
loop_
_entity.id
_entity.type
_entity.pdbx_description
1 polymer ?
#
loop_
_entity_poly.entity_id
_entity_poly.type
_entity_poly.pdbx_seq_one_letter_code
_entity_poly.pdbx_strand_id
1 'polypeptide(L)'
;MREEGFWSDNPEQEPWPMEREAPWDGQSDFVMMLGAVENALKTSDLGKIVAYRGYSHCRICDQLNGSKEYHYNEWIWPQGFKHYIESHNVMPSQDFMDMITGEYVNMEMKMTREIGKATKPEKLMEWDDNKLIGEIKKQVRSDWGGLDRNSAIKFIGKELLNRGLPSTHKLSEFIYDLVQDKISGCRNRIDSKVKELRRRLSQ
;
A
#
# COMPACT_ATOMS: atom_id res chain seq x y z
N MET A 1 6.32 26.55 4.45
CA MET A 1 5.81 25.24 4.00
C MET A 1 6.34 25.03 2.60
N ARG A 2 6.79 23.82 2.26
CA ARG A 2 7.26 23.46 0.91
C ARG A 2 6.05 23.02 0.09
N GLU A 3 6.04 23.34 -1.19
CA GLU A 3 4.92 23.07 -2.10
C GLU A 3 5.38 22.11 -3.20
N GLU A 4 4.57 21.11 -3.51
CA GLU A 4 4.80 20.16 -4.60
C GLU A 4 3.50 20.01 -5.41
N GLY A 5 3.60 19.94 -6.74
CA GLY A 5 2.43 19.69 -7.59
C GLY A 5 1.51 20.89 -7.81
N PHE A 6 1.90 22.08 -7.35
CA PHE A 6 1.23 23.33 -7.66
C PHE A 6 1.85 23.94 -8.92
N TRP A 7 1.02 24.18 -9.92
CA TRP A 7 1.45 24.61 -11.24
C TRP A 7 0.83 25.93 -11.63
N SER A 8 1.56 26.71 -12.43
CA SER A 8 1.05 27.89 -13.11
C SER A 8 -0.07 27.51 -14.09
N ASP A 9 -1.00 28.44 -14.32
CA ASP A 9 -2.02 28.32 -15.37
C ASP A 9 -1.49 28.77 -16.74
N ASN A 10 -0.29 29.37 -16.79
CA ASN A 10 0.39 29.76 -18.02
C ASN A 10 1.63 28.88 -18.25
N PRO A 11 1.72 28.15 -19.38
CA PRO A 11 2.88 27.30 -19.71
C PRO A 11 4.20 28.06 -19.87
N GLU A 12 4.16 29.37 -20.06
CA GLU A 12 5.35 30.23 -20.13
C GLU A 12 5.86 30.65 -18.74
N GLN A 13 5.15 30.28 -17.67
CA GLN A 13 5.48 30.65 -16.29
C GLN A 13 5.74 29.41 -15.44
N GLU A 14 6.83 29.46 -14.68
CA GLU A 14 7.16 28.43 -13.69
C GLU A 14 6.35 28.60 -12.39
N PRO A 15 6.04 27.50 -11.68
CA PRO A 15 6.35 26.11 -12.04
C PRO A 15 5.35 25.53 -13.08
N TRP A 16 5.86 24.84 -14.11
CA TRP A 16 5.02 24.12 -15.09
C TRP A 16 5.28 22.59 -15.04
N PRO A 17 4.24 21.73 -15.14
CA PRO A 17 4.44 20.29 -15.13
C PRO A 17 5.15 19.83 -16.40
N MET A 18 6.36 19.31 -16.23
CA MET A 18 7.17 18.80 -17.34
C MET A 18 6.85 17.32 -17.58
N GLU A 19 6.14 17.04 -18.67
CA GLU A 19 5.89 15.67 -19.13
C GLU A 19 7.18 15.00 -19.59
N ARG A 20 7.23 13.68 -19.42
CA ARG A 20 8.35 12.85 -19.87
C ARG A 20 7.83 11.73 -20.76
N GLU A 21 8.50 11.51 -21.88
CA GLU A 21 8.11 10.45 -22.84
C GLU A 21 8.20 9.03 -22.25
N ALA A 22 9.21 8.77 -21.41
CA ALA A 22 9.46 7.46 -20.83
C ALA A 22 9.37 7.49 -19.29
N PRO A 23 8.68 6.52 -18.66
CA PRO A 23 8.61 6.39 -17.21
C PRO A 23 9.96 6.49 -16.53
N TRP A 24 10.03 7.22 -15.42
CA TRP A 24 11.22 7.28 -14.60
C TRP A 24 11.34 6.09 -13.65
N ASP A 25 12.57 5.73 -13.30
CA ASP A 25 12.85 4.56 -12.46
C ASP A 25 12.17 4.68 -11.10
N GLY A 26 11.35 3.68 -10.76
CA GLY A 26 10.59 3.67 -9.52
C GLY A 26 9.25 4.41 -9.54
N GLN A 27 8.78 4.90 -10.70
CA GLN A 27 7.50 5.60 -10.82
C GLN A 27 6.33 4.81 -10.22
N SER A 28 6.15 3.55 -10.61
CA SER A 28 5.04 2.73 -10.13
C SER A 28 5.11 2.48 -8.62
N ASP A 29 6.31 2.28 -8.08
CA ASP A 29 6.53 2.09 -6.65
C ASP A 29 6.21 3.38 -5.89
N PHE A 30 6.67 4.53 -6.40
CA PHE A 30 6.39 5.83 -5.80
C PHE A 30 4.89 6.16 -5.79
N VAL A 31 4.20 5.92 -6.90
CA VAL A 31 2.75 6.11 -7.02
C VAL A 31 1.99 5.28 -5.98
N MET A 32 2.44 4.04 -5.74
CA MET A 32 1.89 3.18 -4.70
C MET A 32 2.13 3.75 -3.30
N MET A 33 3.36 4.17 -3.00
CA MET A 33 3.74 4.76 -1.71
C MET A 33 2.97 6.07 -1.44
N LEU A 34 2.89 6.97 -2.41
CA LEU A 34 2.13 8.21 -2.33
C LEU A 34 0.66 7.91 -2.03
N GLY A 35 0.06 6.95 -2.74
CA GLY A 35 -1.32 6.53 -2.48
C GLY A 35 -1.55 6.00 -1.06
N ALA A 36 -0.58 5.24 -0.52
CA ALA A 36 -0.65 4.75 0.86
C ALA A 36 -0.55 5.88 1.90
N VAL A 37 0.37 6.82 1.70
CA VAL A 37 0.51 8.01 2.57
C VAL A 37 -0.75 8.87 2.52
N GLU A 38 -1.27 9.17 1.33
CA GLU A 38 -2.53 9.92 1.18
C GLU A 38 -3.72 9.22 1.84
N ASN A 39 -3.78 7.89 1.76
CA ASN A 39 -4.83 7.13 2.42
C ASN A 39 -4.69 7.22 3.95
N ALA A 40 -3.49 7.09 4.49
CA ALA A 40 -3.24 7.26 5.92
C ALA A 40 -3.64 8.66 6.41
N LEU A 41 -3.36 9.72 5.64
CA LEU A 41 -3.80 11.08 5.95
C LEU A 41 -5.33 11.23 5.97
N LYS A 42 -6.06 10.45 5.16
CA LYS A 42 -7.54 10.45 5.15
C LYS A 42 -8.15 9.71 6.32
N THR A 43 -7.47 8.69 6.83
CA THR A 43 -8.01 7.76 7.83
C THR A 43 -7.43 7.95 9.23
N SER A 44 -6.48 8.85 9.41
CA SER A 44 -5.79 9.07 10.70
C SER A 44 -5.45 10.54 10.92
N ASP A 45 -5.06 10.87 12.15
CA ASP A 45 -4.60 12.21 12.55
C ASP A 45 -3.13 12.47 12.18
N LEU A 46 -2.59 11.77 11.17
CA LEU A 46 -1.19 11.88 10.74
C LEU A 46 -0.85 13.25 10.14
N GLY A 47 -1.83 13.94 9.57
CA GLY A 47 -1.66 15.27 8.99
C GLY A 47 -2.99 15.99 8.83
N LYS A 48 -3.00 17.06 8.03
CA LYS A 48 -4.17 17.90 7.83
C LYS A 48 -4.62 17.83 6.37
N ILE A 49 -5.93 17.78 6.15
CA ILE A 49 -6.54 17.88 4.82
C ILE A 49 -7.32 19.19 4.78
N VAL A 50 -7.04 20.02 3.79
CA VAL A 50 -7.80 21.24 3.52
C VAL A 50 -8.67 21.00 2.29
N ALA A 51 -9.96 21.31 2.41
CA ALA A 51 -10.93 21.15 1.33
C ALA A 51 -11.42 22.53 0.86
N TYR A 52 -11.55 22.67 -0.45
CA TYR A 52 -12.02 23.89 -1.10
C TYR A 52 -13.40 23.68 -1.72
N ARG A 53 -14.11 24.79 -1.99
CA ARG A 53 -15.44 24.78 -2.64
C ARG A 53 -15.38 24.67 -4.17
N GLY A 54 -14.19 24.77 -4.76
CA GLY A 54 -13.97 24.61 -6.19
C GLY A 54 -13.22 23.32 -6.51
N TYR A 55 -13.00 23.07 -7.80
CA TYR A 55 -12.17 21.98 -8.30
C TYR A 55 -11.06 22.54 -9.18
N SER A 56 -9.93 21.84 -9.20
CA SER A 56 -8.84 22.13 -10.12
C SER A 56 -8.90 21.22 -11.35
N HIS A 57 -8.24 21.61 -12.43
CA HIS A 57 -8.04 20.77 -13.61
C HIS A 57 -6.55 20.46 -13.83
N CYS A 58 -6.29 19.37 -14.53
CA CYS A 58 -4.97 19.01 -15.01
C CYS A 58 -4.52 20.02 -16.06
N ARG A 59 -3.33 20.61 -15.90
CA ARG A 59 -2.81 21.62 -16.85
C ARG A 59 -2.43 21.04 -18.22
N ILE A 60 -2.36 19.71 -18.33
CA ILE A 60 -1.95 19.01 -19.54
C ILE A 60 -3.16 18.48 -20.32
N CYS A 61 -4.07 17.76 -19.63
CA CYS A 61 -5.20 17.09 -20.29
C CYS A 61 -6.58 17.64 -19.88
N ASP A 62 -6.62 18.69 -19.05
CA ASP A 62 -7.85 19.35 -18.56
C ASP A 62 -8.82 18.44 -17.77
N GLN A 63 -8.36 17.26 -17.34
CA GLN A 63 -9.17 16.38 -16.48
C GLN A 63 -9.35 16.97 -15.07
N LEU A 64 -10.49 16.66 -14.46
CA LEU A 64 -10.81 17.06 -13.08
C LEU A 64 -9.75 16.55 -12.09
N ASN A 65 -9.10 17.46 -11.37
CA ASN A 65 -7.89 17.21 -10.59
C ASN A 65 -8.08 17.44 -9.08
N GLY A 66 -9.29 17.20 -8.58
CA GLY A 66 -9.63 17.24 -7.16
C GLY A 66 -9.85 18.64 -6.58
N SER A 67 -10.24 18.67 -5.31
CA SER A 67 -10.67 19.88 -4.57
C SER A 67 -10.06 19.98 -3.17
N LYS A 68 -9.03 19.18 -2.90
CA LYS A 68 -8.37 19.10 -1.59
C LYS A 68 -6.87 19.23 -1.74
N GLU A 69 -6.21 19.55 -0.65
CA GLU A 69 -4.76 19.48 -0.51
C GLU A 69 -4.40 18.76 0.80
N TYR A 70 -3.23 18.12 0.78
CA TYR A 70 -2.66 17.41 1.90
C TYR A 70 -1.56 18.26 2.53
N HIS A 71 -1.57 18.35 3.85
CA HIS A 71 -0.56 19.04 4.66
C HIS A 71 0.10 18.02 5.57
N TYR A 72 1.39 17.76 5.33
CA TYR A 72 2.12 16.76 6.08
C TYR A 72 3.63 17.04 6.08
N ASN A 73 4.26 16.93 7.24
CA ASN A 73 5.72 17.05 7.41
C ASN A 73 6.35 18.25 6.65
N GLU A 74 5.80 19.46 6.87
CA GLU A 74 6.18 20.71 6.19
C GLU A 74 5.87 20.82 4.70
N TRP A 75 5.26 19.80 4.08
CA TRP A 75 4.84 19.80 2.70
C TRP A 75 3.34 20.05 2.52
N ILE A 76 3.01 20.70 1.41
CA ILE A 76 1.66 20.79 0.86
C ILE A 76 1.68 20.22 -0.55
N TRP A 77 0.68 19.42 -0.91
CA TRP A 77 0.44 19.02 -2.30
C TRP A 77 -1.05 18.81 -2.58
N PRO A 78 -1.53 19.05 -3.82
CA PRO A 78 -2.93 18.89 -4.16
C PRO A 78 -3.33 17.42 -4.30
N GLN A 79 -4.61 17.13 -4.06
CA GLN A 79 -5.22 15.80 -4.26
C GLN A 79 -4.95 15.23 -5.64
N GLY A 80 -4.93 16.09 -6.65
CA GLY A 80 -4.68 15.72 -8.04
C GLY A 80 -3.21 15.47 -8.39
N PHE A 81 -2.26 15.65 -7.48
CA PHE A 81 -0.84 15.53 -7.81
C PHE A 81 -0.48 14.15 -8.40
N LYS A 82 -1.07 13.08 -7.86
CA LYS A 82 -0.89 11.71 -8.34
C LYS A 82 -1.23 11.52 -9.83
N HIS A 83 -2.23 12.25 -10.35
CA HIS A 83 -2.61 12.17 -11.76
C HIS A 83 -1.49 12.66 -12.70
N TYR A 84 -0.77 13.73 -12.33
CA TYR A 84 0.39 14.20 -13.09
C TYR A 84 1.50 13.13 -13.17
N ILE A 85 1.67 12.34 -12.11
CA ILE A 85 2.68 11.28 -12.11
C ILE A 85 2.21 10.10 -12.96
N GLU A 86 0.99 9.60 -12.74
CA GLU A 86 0.46 8.39 -13.39
C GLU A 86 0.16 8.59 -14.87
N SER A 87 -0.46 9.72 -15.23
CA SER A 87 -0.97 9.97 -16.59
C SER A 87 0.00 10.75 -17.47
N HIS A 88 0.85 11.57 -16.85
CA HIS A 88 1.72 12.53 -17.54
C HIS A 88 3.20 12.32 -17.24
N ASN A 89 3.52 11.33 -16.40
CA ASN A 89 4.90 10.96 -16.08
C ASN A 89 5.75 12.14 -15.58
N VAL A 90 5.10 13.10 -14.92
CA VAL A 90 5.77 14.21 -14.23
C VAL A 90 6.57 13.62 -13.08
N MET A 91 7.84 13.99 -13.00
CA MET A 91 8.73 13.54 -11.92
C MET A 91 8.67 14.55 -10.76
N PRO A 92 8.31 14.12 -9.54
CA PRO A 92 8.35 15.00 -8.37
C PRO A 92 9.77 15.45 -8.02
N SER A 93 9.90 16.47 -7.18
CA SER A 93 11.20 16.82 -6.61
C SER A 93 11.78 15.69 -5.75
N GLN A 94 13.12 15.58 -5.72
CA GLN A 94 13.80 14.52 -4.97
C GLN A 94 13.49 14.58 -3.47
N ASP A 95 13.50 15.77 -2.87
CA ASP A 95 13.18 15.97 -1.45
C ASP A 95 11.75 15.50 -1.11
N PHE A 96 10.79 15.73 -2.01
CA PHE A 96 9.42 15.22 -1.83
C PHE A 96 9.36 13.70 -1.94
N MET A 97 10.08 13.12 -2.90
CA MET A 97 10.15 11.67 -3.05
C MET A 97 10.74 10.98 -1.82
N ASP A 98 11.82 11.54 -1.28
CA ASP A 98 12.47 11.04 -0.07
C ASP A 98 11.53 11.12 1.14
N MET A 99 10.76 12.20 1.27
CA MET A 99 9.77 12.38 2.32
C MET A 99 8.67 11.30 2.28
N ILE A 100 8.06 11.09 1.11
CA ILE A 100 6.99 10.09 0.94
C ILE A 100 7.53 8.68 1.18
N THR A 101 8.71 8.36 0.63
CA THR A 101 9.35 7.05 0.79
C THR A 101 9.70 6.78 2.26
N GLY A 102 10.25 7.78 2.94
CA GLY A 102 10.58 7.69 4.37
C GLY A 102 9.35 7.44 5.22
N GLU A 103 8.24 8.14 4.96
CA GLU A 103 7.01 7.92 5.73
C GLU A 103 6.38 6.56 5.43
N TYR A 104 6.33 6.14 4.17
CA TYR A 104 5.86 4.80 3.81
C TYR A 104 6.62 3.70 4.56
N VAL A 105 7.95 3.79 4.58
CA VAL A 105 8.82 2.84 5.29
C VAL A 105 8.57 2.87 6.81
N ASN A 106 8.35 4.06 7.39
CA ASN A 106 7.99 4.19 8.80
C ASN A 106 6.64 3.53 9.11
N MET A 107 5.65 3.69 8.24
CA MET A 107 4.34 3.04 8.37
C MET A 107 4.46 1.51 8.30
N GLU A 108 5.21 0.97 7.33
CA GLU A 108 5.47 -0.47 7.22
C GLU A 108 6.17 -1.02 8.46
N MET A 109 7.16 -0.30 9.00
CA MET A 109 7.87 -0.69 10.22
C MET A 109 6.95 -0.70 11.44
N LYS A 110 6.08 0.30 11.60
CA LYS A 110 5.09 0.35 12.69
C LYS A 110 4.14 -0.83 12.60
N MET A 111 3.60 -1.11 11.40
CA MET A 111 2.71 -2.25 11.17
C MET A 111 3.39 -3.58 11.50
N THR A 112 4.63 -3.78 11.04
CA THR A 112 5.41 -5.00 11.31
C THR A 112 5.66 -5.19 12.81
N ARG A 113 5.93 -4.10 13.55
CA ARG A 113 6.11 -4.16 15.01
C ARG A 113 4.82 -4.54 15.73
N GLU A 114 3.68 -4.00 15.32
CA GLU A 114 2.38 -4.32 15.93
C GLU A 114 1.97 -5.78 15.65
N ILE A 115 2.19 -6.28 14.42
CA ILE A 115 2.00 -7.70 14.08
C ILE A 115 2.94 -8.59 14.91
N GLY A 116 4.21 -8.19 15.06
CA GLY A 116 5.20 -8.93 15.85
C GLY A 116 4.88 -8.99 17.34
N LYS A 117 4.20 -7.96 17.88
CA LYS A 117 3.65 -7.99 19.25
C LYS A 117 2.39 -8.86 19.34
N ALA A 118 1.58 -8.89 18.27
CA ALA A 118 0.30 -9.57 18.26
C ALA A 118 0.42 -11.10 18.40
N THR A 119 1.54 -11.73 18.00
CA THR A 119 1.76 -13.14 18.34
C THR A 119 3.25 -13.51 18.37
N LYS A 120 3.76 -13.89 19.55
CA LYS A 120 5.03 -14.60 19.63
C LYS A 120 4.91 -15.94 18.88
N PRO A 121 5.89 -16.36 18.07
CA PRO A 121 5.83 -17.62 17.31
C PRO A 121 5.53 -18.85 18.17
N GLU A 122 6.03 -18.86 19.41
CA GLU A 122 5.77 -19.96 20.36
C GLU A 122 4.28 -20.08 20.71
N LYS A 123 3.53 -18.97 20.73
CA LYS A 123 2.09 -18.96 21.02
C LYS A 123 1.21 -19.36 19.84
N LEU A 124 1.73 -19.29 18.61
CA LEU A 124 1.00 -19.75 17.41
C LEU A 124 0.93 -21.28 17.35
N MET A 125 1.94 -21.97 17.86
CA MET A 125 1.96 -23.45 17.93
C MET A 125 0.97 -24.03 18.95
N GLU A 126 0.47 -23.20 19.87
CA GLU A 126 -0.53 -23.58 20.88
C GLU A 126 -1.97 -23.37 20.39
N TRP A 127 -2.17 -22.81 19.19
CA TRP A 127 -3.51 -22.55 18.67
C TRP A 127 -4.02 -23.77 17.94
N ASP A 128 -5.23 -24.20 18.30
CA ASP A 128 -5.99 -25.12 17.47
C ASP A 128 -6.44 -24.44 16.16
N ASP A 129 -6.83 -25.27 15.19
CA ASP A 129 -7.26 -24.80 13.87
C ASP A 129 -8.40 -23.79 13.94
N ASN A 130 -9.29 -23.91 14.92
CA ASN A 130 -10.45 -23.04 15.07
C ASN A 130 -10.04 -21.63 15.49
N LYS A 131 -9.08 -21.52 16.42
CA LYS A 131 -8.54 -20.24 16.88
C LYS A 131 -7.76 -19.54 15.78
N LEU A 132 -6.92 -20.27 15.05
CA LEU A 132 -6.17 -19.75 13.91
C LEU A 132 -7.10 -19.23 12.80
N ILE A 133 -8.09 -20.03 12.41
CA ILE A 133 -9.12 -19.62 11.43
C ILE A 133 -9.89 -18.38 11.93
N GLY A 134 -10.16 -18.28 13.24
CA GLY A 134 -10.84 -17.14 13.84
C GLY A 134 -10.07 -15.83 13.69
N GLU A 135 -8.76 -15.85 13.94
CA GLU A 135 -7.91 -14.66 13.83
C GLU A 135 -7.65 -14.26 12.37
N ILE A 136 -7.43 -15.22 11.46
CA ILE A 136 -7.34 -14.94 10.02
C ILE A 136 -8.63 -14.27 9.53
N LYS A 137 -9.80 -14.77 9.96
CA LYS A 137 -11.10 -14.16 9.62
C LYS A 137 -11.23 -12.74 10.15
N LYS A 138 -10.70 -12.43 11.33
CA LYS A 138 -10.70 -11.08 11.89
C LYS A 138 -9.78 -10.16 11.09
N GLN A 139 -8.59 -10.63 10.72
CA GLN A 139 -7.62 -9.88 9.95
C GLN A 139 -8.12 -9.58 8.53
N VAL A 140 -8.62 -10.59 7.81
CA VAL A 140 -9.24 -10.41 6.48
C VAL A 140 -10.43 -9.44 6.54
N ARG A 141 -11.22 -9.47 7.62
CA ARG A 141 -12.33 -8.52 7.82
C ARG A 141 -11.84 -7.09 8.03
N SER A 142 -10.75 -6.90 8.75
CA SER A 142 -10.10 -5.60 8.95
C SER A 142 -9.57 -5.04 7.63
N ASP A 143 -8.87 -5.88 6.86
CA ASP A 143 -8.10 -5.43 5.70
C ASP A 143 -8.96 -5.20 4.45
N TRP A 144 -10.13 -5.86 4.35
CA TRP A 144 -10.99 -5.84 3.14
C TRP A 144 -12.32 -5.11 3.31
N GLY A 145 -12.47 -4.29 4.36
CA GLY A 145 -13.54 -3.30 4.47
C GLY A 145 -14.99 -3.82 4.40
N GLY A 146 -15.21 -5.12 4.64
CA GLY A 146 -16.55 -5.72 4.65
C GLY A 146 -17.11 -6.16 3.30
N LEU A 147 -16.29 -6.35 2.26
CA LEU A 147 -16.71 -7.07 1.03
C LEU A 147 -17.34 -8.43 1.37
N ASP A 148 -18.32 -8.86 0.56
CA ASP A 148 -19.19 -10.02 0.83
C ASP A 148 -18.38 -11.23 1.30
N ARG A 149 -18.47 -11.42 2.63
CA ARG A 149 -17.88 -12.49 3.43
C ARG A 149 -18.03 -13.84 2.76
N ASN A 150 -19.15 -14.08 2.08
CA ASN A 150 -19.44 -15.37 1.48
C ASN A 150 -18.73 -15.55 0.14
N SER A 151 -18.52 -14.50 -0.64
CA SER A 151 -17.82 -14.57 -1.93
C SER A 151 -16.33 -14.84 -1.76
N ALA A 152 -15.66 -14.14 -0.84
CA ALA A 152 -14.24 -14.40 -0.54
C ALA A 152 -14.03 -15.81 0.05
N ILE A 153 -14.85 -16.20 1.03
CA ILE A 153 -14.75 -17.53 1.65
C ILE A 153 -15.12 -18.65 0.66
N LYS A 154 -16.11 -18.46 -0.22
CA LYS A 154 -16.48 -19.44 -1.26
C LYS A 154 -15.40 -19.58 -2.33
N PHE A 155 -14.79 -18.47 -2.77
CA PHE A 155 -13.69 -18.50 -3.73
C PHE A 155 -12.49 -19.28 -3.16
N ILE A 156 -12.11 -18.95 -1.92
CA ILE A 156 -11.01 -19.61 -1.20
C ILE A 156 -11.31 -21.10 -0.97
N GLY A 157 -12.50 -21.42 -0.46
CA GLY A 157 -12.91 -22.80 -0.20
C GLY A 157 -12.98 -23.67 -1.46
N LYS A 158 -13.47 -23.12 -2.58
CA LYS A 158 -13.55 -23.80 -3.88
C LYS A 158 -12.17 -24.20 -4.38
N GLU A 159 -11.18 -23.33 -4.21
CA GLU A 159 -9.84 -23.58 -4.73
C GLU A 159 -8.99 -24.49 -3.84
N LEU A 160 -9.27 -24.52 -2.55
CA LEU A 160 -8.69 -25.49 -1.62
C LEU A 160 -9.22 -26.92 -1.87
N LEU A 161 -10.50 -27.07 -2.21
CA LEU A 161 -11.14 -28.35 -2.55
C LEU A 161 -10.68 -28.90 -3.91
N ASN A 162 -10.58 -28.05 -4.94
CA ASN A 162 -10.08 -28.43 -6.27
C ASN A 162 -8.66 -29.02 -6.24
N ARG A 163 -7.88 -28.68 -5.21
CA ARG A 163 -6.49 -29.15 -5.03
C ARG A 163 -6.34 -30.29 -4.02
N GLY A 164 -7.43 -30.94 -3.58
CA GLY A 164 -7.42 -32.23 -2.86
C GLY A 164 -6.46 -32.41 -1.67
N LEU A 165 -6.38 -31.48 -0.70
CA LEU A 165 -5.47 -31.64 0.47
C LEU A 165 -6.21 -31.45 1.80
N PRO A 166 -5.71 -32.06 2.90
CA PRO A 166 -6.29 -31.96 4.24
C PRO A 166 -6.20 -30.54 4.81
N SER A 167 -7.20 -30.18 5.62
CA SER A 167 -7.63 -28.82 5.94
C SER A 167 -6.66 -27.93 6.75
N THR A 168 -5.60 -28.48 7.35
CA THR A 168 -4.79 -27.76 8.36
C THR A 168 -3.42 -27.34 7.83
N HIS A 169 -2.78 -28.15 7.00
CA HIS A 169 -1.49 -27.81 6.38
C HIS A 169 -1.63 -26.75 5.25
N LYS A 170 -2.80 -26.72 4.61
CA LYS A 170 -3.16 -25.77 3.56
C LYS A 170 -3.40 -24.35 4.05
N LEU A 171 -3.83 -24.16 5.29
CA LEU A 171 -4.14 -22.83 5.80
C LEU A 171 -2.85 -22.00 5.97
N SER A 172 -1.76 -22.66 6.39
CA SER A 172 -0.42 -22.08 6.41
C SER A 172 0.15 -21.82 5.02
N GLU A 173 -0.08 -22.71 4.05
CA GLU A 173 0.30 -22.49 2.64
C GLU A 173 -0.58 -21.42 1.96
N PHE A 174 -1.81 -21.22 2.42
CA PHE A 174 -2.72 -20.20 1.91
C PHE A 174 -2.40 -18.80 2.47
N ILE A 175 -1.99 -18.68 3.73
CA ILE A 175 -1.36 -17.45 4.24
C ILE A 175 -0.10 -17.14 3.42
N TYR A 176 0.65 -18.18 3.06
CA TYR A 176 1.84 -18.07 2.20
C TYR A 176 1.51 -17.61 0.77
N ASP A 177 0.41 -18.06 0.17
CA ASP A 177 -0.07 -17.62 -1.16
C ASP A 177 -0.75 -16.24 -1.12
N LEU A 178 -1.44 -15.86 -0.03
CA LEU A 178 -2.04 -14.52 0.13
C LEU A 178 -0.95 -13.43 0.23
N VAL A 179 0.22 -13.80 0.75
CA VAL A 179 1.44 -12.98 0.79
C VAL A 179 2.13 -12.91 -0.59
N GLN A 180 1.82 -13.81 -1.52
CA GLN A 180 2.41 -13.82 -2.86
C GLN A 180 1.80 -12.80 -3.83
N ASP A 181 0.60 -12.25 -3.58
CA ASP A 181 -0.12 -11.52 -4.64
C ASP A 181 -0.14 -9.98 -4.57
N LYS A 182 0.66 -9.36 -3.69
CA LYS A 182 1.21 -8.00 -3.92
C LYS A 182 2.54 -7.85 -3.19
N ILE A 183 3.47 -7.14 -3.84
CA ILE A 183 4.79 -6.69 -3.35
C ILE A 183 5.94 -7.66 -3.72
N SER A 184 6.40 -7.52 -4.96
CA SER A 184 7.59 -8.16 -5.55
C SER A 184 8.86 -8.02 -4.69
N GLY A 185 8.97 -6.99 -3.85
CA GLY A 185 10.11 -6.76 -2.94
C GLY A 185 10.14 -7.64 -1.68
N CYS A 186 9.03 -8.26 -1.29
CA CYS A 186 8.95 -9.13 -0.10
C CYS A 186 9.28 -10.60 -0.43
N ARG A 187 9.10 -11.00 -1.70
CA ARG A 187 9.29 -12.37 -2.21
C ARG A 187 10.67 -12.94 -1.92
N ASN A 188 11.74 -12.21 -2.21
CA ASN A 188 13.12 -12.71 -2.04
C ASN A 188 13.53 -12.87 -0.57
N ARG A 189 13.00 -12.02 0.32
CA ARG A 189 13.28 -12.08 1.77
C ARG A 189 12.52 -13.23 2.43
N ILE A 190 11.29 -13.47 1.99
CA ILE A 190 10.43 -14.55 2.50
C ILE A 190 10.89 -15.91 1.95
N ASP A 191 11.23 -16.03 0.66
CA ASP A 191 11.79 -17.27 0.09
C ASP A 191 13.11 -17.69 0.76
N SER A 192 13.96 -16.72 1.10
CA SER A 192 15.18 -16.98 1.88
C SER A 192 14.86 -17.52 3.28
N LYS A 193 13.85 -16.95 3.95
CA LYS A 193 13.44 -17.38 5.29
C LYS A 193 12.79 -18.76 5.29
N VAL A 194 12.04 -19.09 4.25
CA VAL A 194 11.38 -20.39 4.07
C VAL A 194 12.41 -21.49 3.81
N LYS A 195 13.41 -21.23 2.97
CA LYS A 195 14.53 -22.17 2.76
C LYS A 195 15.33 -22.41 4.05
N GLU A 196 15.56 -21.35 4.83
CA GLU A 196 16.21 -21.45 6.13
C GLU A 196 15.42 -22.32 7.12
N LEU A 197 14.11 -22.13 7.22
CA LEU A 197 13.23 -22.88 8.11
C LEU A 197 13.11 -24.36 7.70
N ARG A 198 13.01 -24.67 6.40
CA ARG A 198 13.02 -26.06 5.89
C ARG A 198 14.31 -26.79 6.26
N ARG A 199 15.46 -26.12 6.21
CA ARG A 199 16.76 -26.70 6.59
C ARG A 199 16.85 -27.01 8.09
N ARG A 200 16.17 -26.23 8.94
CA ARG A 200 16.14 -26.42 10.39
C ARG A 200 15.18 -27.53 10.83
N LEU A 201 14.12 -27.78 10.05
CA LEU A 201 13.11 -28.81 10.32
C LEU A 201 13.49 -30.20 9.76
N SER A 202 14.56 -30.27 8.96
CA SER A 202 15.10 -31.52 8.39
C SER A 202 16.35 -32.03 9.14
N GLN A 203 16.66 -31.43 10.29
CA GLN A 203 17.65 -31.87 11.28
C GLN A 203 16.92 -32.32 12.54
#